data_AF-A0A0P7ZHF9-F1
#
_entry.id   AF-A0A0P7ZHF9-F1
#
_cell.length_a   1.000
_cell.length_b   1.000
_cell.length_c   1.000
_cell.angle_alpha   90.00
_cell.angle_beta   90.00
_cell.angle_gamma   90.00
#
_symmetry.space_group_name_H-M   'P 1'
#
loop_
_entity.id
_entity.type
_entity.pdbx_description
1 polymer ?
#
loop_
_entity_poly.entity_id
_entity_poly.type
_entity_poly.pdbx_seq_one_letter_code
_entity_poly.pdbx_strand_id
1 'polypeptide(L)'
;TGPSYTTPATILSDNGSTYRVIVSNAADIIMSNAATLTVNPSTSIGLIMNPGFESGTTPWLFYTSGAGSFTVGHYGYVGINAAKLTLNSGGGNIQLFQTGVALEANTRYRLSFAAYSTAGHDVTVRLFKHGSPY
;
A
#
# COMPACT_ATOMS: atom_id res chain seq x y z
N THR A 1 -13.28 -10.12 -36.12
CA THR A 1 -12.80 -9.19 -35.07
C THR A 1 -14.02 -8.55 -34.44
N GLY A 2 -14.20 -8.67 -33.12
CA GLY A 2 -15.35 -8.13 -32.39
C GLY A 2 -14.95 -6.91 -31.54
N PRO A 3 -15.92 -6.20 -30.93
CA PRO A 3 -15.63 -5.10 -30.03
C PRO A 3 -14.85 -5.60 -28.80
N SER A 4 -13.81 -4.88 -28.42
CA SER A 4 -13.02 -5.12 -27.20
C SER A 4 -13.04 -3.88 -26.31
N TYR A 5 -12.97 -4.10 -25.00
CA TYR A 5 -12.81 -3.05 -24.01
C TYR A 5 -11.55 -3.34 -23.20
N THR A 6 -10.69 -2.34 -23.05
CA THR A 6 -9.47 -2.41 -22.25
C THR A 6 -9.62 -1.44 -21.10
N THR A 7 -9.55 -1.94 -19.87
CA THR A 7 -9.50 -1.09 -18.67
C THR A 7 -8.14 -0.37 -18.61
N PRO A 8 -8.08 0.90 -18.16
CA PRO A 8 -6.84 1.50 -17.66
C PRO A 8 -6.23 0.67 -16.51
N ALA A 9 -5.02 1.00 -16.08
CA ALA A 9 -4.41 0.35 -14.93
C ALA A 9 -5.34 0.42 -13.70
N THR A 10 -5.79 -0.74 -13.22
CA THR A 10 -6.72 -0.83 -12.10
C THR A 10 -6.02 -0.54 -10.79
N ILE A 11 -6.67 0.21 -9.91
CA ILE A 11 -6.23 0.47 -8.54
C ILE A 11 -7.07 -0.33 -7.54
N LEU A 12 -6.59 -0.47 -6.30
CA LEU A 12 -7.28 -1.27 -5.28
C LEU A 12 -8.71 -0.78 -4.98
N SER A 13 -8.99 0.52 -5.12
CA SER A 13 -10.37 1.05 -4.97
C SER A 13 -11.33 0.56 -6.05
N ASP A 14 -10.82 0.03 -7.16
CA ASP A 14 -11.67 -0.54 -8.21
C ASP A 14 -12.17 -1.94 -7.84
N ASN A 15 -11.58 -2.58 -6.81
CA ASN A 15 -11.99 -3.90 -6.35
C ASN A 15 -13.46 -3.92 -5.91
N GLY A 16 -14.25 -4.85 -6.45
CA GLY A 16 -15.68 -4.94 -6.22
C GLY A 16 -16.54 -4.12 -7.20
N SER A 17 -15.93 -3.30 -8.07
CA SER A 17 -16.64 -2.63 -9.16
C SER A 17 -17.31 -3.66 -10.08
N THR A 18 -18.49 -3.33 -10.61
CA THR A 18 -19.22 -4.22 -11.52
C THR A 18 -19.24 -3.68 -12.94
N TYR A 19 -19.02 -4.58 -13.89
CA TYR A 19 -19.03 -4.28 -15.32
C TYR A 19 -20.09 -5.12 -16.02
N ARG A 20 -20.76 -4.53 -17.02
CA ARG A 20 -21.75 -5.18 -17.87
C ARG A 20 -21.47 -4.83 -19.33
N VAL A 21 -21.76 -5.77 -20.22
CA VAL A 21 -21.77 -5.52 -21.66
C VAL A 21 -23.20 -5.19 -22.07
N ILE A 22 -23.35 -4.10 -22.84
CA ILE A 22 -24.62 -3.72 -23.45
C ILE A 22 -24.48 -3.93 -24.96
N VAL A 23 -25.37 -4.72 -25.53
CA VAL A 23 -25.48 -4.92 -26.97
C VAL A 23 -26.79 -4.29 -27.41
N SER A 24 -26.73 -3.32 -28.33
CA SER A 24 -27.91 -2.64 -28.87
C SER A 24 -27.99 -2.76 -30.38
N ASN A 25 -29.21 -2.84 -30.90
CA ASN A 25 -29.52 -2.63 -32.32
C ASN A 25 -30.75 -1.71 -32.44
N ALA A 26 -31.26 -1.52 -33.66
CA ALA A 26 -32.41 -0.63 -33.91
C ALA A 26 -33.74 -1.13 -33.28
N ALA A 27 -33.83 -2.40 -32.90
CA ALA A 27 -35.03 -3.00 -32.33
C ALA A 27 -34.95 -3.14 -30.81
N ASP A 28 -33.78 -3.53 -30.27
CA ASP A 28 -33.63 -3.98 -28.89
C ASP A 28 -32.26 -3.69 -28.28
N ILE A 29 -32.24 -3.77 -26.94
CA ILE A 29 -31.04 -3.70 -26.10
C ILE A 29 -31.01 -4.92 -25.20
N ILE A 30 -29.89 -5.64 -25.19
CA ILE A 30 -29.65 -6.79 -24.31
C ILE A 30 -28.45 -6.46 -23.41
N MET A 31 -28.61 -6.70 -22.11
CA MET A 31 -27.54 -6.54 -21.11
C MET A 31 -27.05 -7.89 -20.62
N SER A 32 -25.74 -8.02 -20.41
CA SER A 32 -25.16 -9.17 -19.74
C SER A 32 -25.48 -9.18 -18.24
N ASN A 33 -25.25 -10.33 -17.61
CA ASN A 33 -25.06 -10.40 -16.16
C ASN A 33 -23.88 -9.51 -15.72
N ALA A 34 -23.90 -9.08 -14.46
CA ALA A 34 -22.81 -8.31 -13.88
C ALA A 34 -21.59 -9.20 -13.66
N ALA A 35 -20.41 -8.71 -14.07
CA ALA A 35 -19.12 -9.25 -13.72
C ALA A 35 -18.49 -8.37 -12.63
N THR A 36 -18.01 -8.98 -11.54
CA THR A 36 -17.32 -8.26 -10.47
C THR A 36 -15.82 -8.24 -10.76
N LEU A 37 -15.22 -7.06 -10.74
CA LEU A 37 -13.78 -6.89 -10.84
C LEU A 37 -13.12 -7.23 -9.50
N THR A 38 -12.22 -8.20 -9.52
CA THR A 38 -11.33 -8.48 -8.40
C THR A 38 -9.97 -7.88 -8.69
N VAL A 39 -9.60 -6.82 -7.96
CA VAL A 39 -8.24 -6.27 -7.98
C VAL A 39 -7.53 -6.76 -6.74
N ASN A 40 -6.58 -7.66 -6.93
CA ASN A 40 -5.74 -8.12 -5.85
C ASN A 40 -4.64 -7.07 -5.59
N PRO A 41 -4.29 -6.80 -4.31
CA PRO A 41 -3.12 -6.00 -4.01
C PRO A 41 -1.91 -6.63 -4.70
N SER A 42 -1.05 -5.79 -5.27
CA SER A 42 0.22 -6.25 -5.82
C SER A 42 1.01 -6.93 -4.70
N THR A 43 1.08 -8.26 -4.71
CA THR A 43 2.10 -9.01 -4.00
C THR A 43 3.42 -8.72 -4.71
N SER A 44 4.04 -7.61 -4.32
CA SER A 44 5.47 -7.47 -4.54
C SER A 44 6.13 -8.73 -3.97
N ILE A 45 7.16 -9.25 -4.63
CA ILE A 45 8.12 -10.21 -4.05
C ILE A 45 8.94 -9.52 -2.94
N GLY A 46 8.32 -8.57 -2.24
CA GLY A 46 8.88 -7.73 -1.23
C GLY A 46 8.84 -8.49 0.08
N LEU A 47 9.99 -8.57 0.73
CA LEU A 47 10.14 -9.20 2.04
C LEU A 47 9.41 -8.44 3.16
N ILE A 48 8.82 -7.28 2.84
CA ILE A 48 8.04 -6.45 3.76
C ILE A 48 6.57 -6.82 3.63
N MET A 49 5.95 -7.15 4.76
CA MET A 49 4.53 -7.47 4.82
C MET A 49 3.69 -6.20 4.85
N ASN A 50 2.52 -6.21 4.21
CA ASN A 50 1.61 -5.05 4.15
C ASN A 50 2.33 -3.72 3.80
N PRO A 51 3.08 -3.64 2.67
CA PRO A 51 3.89 -2.46 2.35
C PRO A 51 3.05 -1.22 1.98
N GLY A 52 1.78 -1.42 1.61
CA GLY A 52 0.83 -0.36 1.26
C GLY A 52 -0.19 -0.01 2.35
N PHE A 53 -0.14 -0.65 3.54
CA PHE A 53 -1.08 -0.40 4.65
C PHE A 53 -2.56 -0.71 4.34
N GLU A 54 -2.81 -1.48 3.28
CA GLU A 54 -4.15 -1.86 2.82
C GLU A 54 -4.84 -2.86 3.74
N SER A 55 -4.05 -3.62 4.49
CA SER A 55 -4.54 -4.55 5.52
C SER A 55 -4.50 -3.94 6.92
N GLY A 56 -4.60 -2.63 7.04
CA GLY A 56 -4.49 -1.94 8.33
C GLY A 56 -3.04 -1.64 8.72
N THR A 57 -2.77 -1.56 10.02
CA THR A 57 -1.43 -1.28 10.56
C THR A 57 -0.56 -2.52 10.77
N THR A 58 -1.14 -3.72 10.89
CA THR A 58 -0.38 -4.94 11.14
C THR A 58 0.36 -5.39 9.87
N PRO A 59 1.58 -5.94 9.96
CA PRO A 59 2.38 -6.22 11.15
C PRO A 59 3.42 -5.11 11.47
N TRP A 60 3.18 -3.87 11.04
CA TRP A 60 4.08 -2.76 11.37
C TRP A 60 4.01 -2.40 12.85
N LEU A 61 5.18 -2.17 13.43
CA LEU A 61 5.35 -1.73 14.81
C LEU A 61 5.74 -0.25 14.83
N PHE A 62 5.17 0.48 15.79
CA PHE A 62 5.47 1.89 16.01
C PHE A 62 6.04 2.11 17.41
N TYR A 63 7.12 2.88 17.49
CA TYR A 63 7.74 3.31 18.73
C TYR A 63 8.03 4.81 18.66
N THR A 64 7.83 5.50 19.77
CA THR A 64 8.28 6.88 19.96
C THR A 64 8.69 7.10 21.40
N SER A 65 9.79 7.84 21.61
CA SER A 65 10.20 8.33 22.93
C SER A 65 9.46 9.61 23.36
N GLY A 66 8.63 10.18 22.47
CA GLY A 66 7.76 11.32 22.73
C GLY A 66 6.29 10.89 22.78
N ALA A 67 5.39 11.78 22.36
CA ALA A 67 3.97 11.47 22.18
C ALA A 67 3.61 11.48 20.69
N GLY A 68 2.97 10.42 20.21
CA GLY A 68 2.52 10.33 18.83
C GLY A 68 1.64 9.11 18.61
N SER A 69 1.05 9.03 17.41
CA SER A 69 0.21 7.93 16.99
C SER A 69 0.61 7.43 15.61
N PHE A 70 0.38 6.13 15.40
CA PHE A 70 0.47 5.47 14.11
C PHE A 70 -0.91 4.91 13.76
N THR A 71 -1.44 5.35 12.62
CA THR A 71 -2.77 4.98 12.12
C THR A 71 -2.69 4.74 10.62
N VAL A 72 -3.76 4.19 10.05
CA VAL A 72 -3.94 4.19 8.60
C VAL A 72 -4.55 5.53 8.17
N GLY A 73 -3.89 6.18 7.22
CA GLY A 73 -4.41 7.32 6.49
C GLY A 73 -4.84 6.92 5.07
N HIS A 74 -5.46 7.87 4.38
CA HIS A 74 -5.83 7.74 2.97
C HIS A 74 -4.79 8.43 2.09
N TYR A 75 -4.93 8.28 0.78
CA TYR A 75 -4.05 8.82 -0.26
C TYR A 75 -2.70 8.09 -0.33
N GLY A 76 -2.76 6.76 -0.38
CA GLY A 76 -1.62 5.91 -0.69
C GLY A 76 -0.92 6.31 -2.00
N TYR A 77 0.41 6.24 -2.01
CA TYR A 77 1.19 6.40 -3.23
C TYR A 77 0.85 5.31 -4.27
N VAL A 78 0.56 4.10 -3.77
CA VAL A 78 -0.03 2.99 -4.51
C VAL A 78 -1.14 2.43 -3.64
N GLY A 79 -2.34 2.25 -4.21
CA GLY A 79 -3.52 1.86 -3.43
C GLY A 79 -4.26 3.06 -2.84
N ILE A 80 -5.05 2.82 -1.81
CA ILE A 80 -5.89 3.82 -1.13
C ILE A 80 -5.23 4.29 0.16
N ASN A 81 -4.57 3.37 0.86
CA ASN A 81 -4.12 3.53 2.22
C ASN A 81 -2.64 3.91 2.31
N ALA A 82 -2.28 4.54 3.41
CA ALA A 82 -0.90 4.89 3.76
C ALA A 82 -0.69 4.83 5.27
N ALA A 83 0.55 4.68 5.71
CA ALA A 83 0.89 4.96 7.09
C ALA A 83 0.72 6.45 7.37
N LYS A 84 -0.03 6.77 8.42
CA LYS A 84 -0.13 8.11 8.97
C LYS A 84 0.46 8.15 10.37
N LEU A 85 1.58 8.87 10.48
CA LEU A 85 2.24 9.17 11.75
C LEU A 85 1.83 10.58 12.18
N THR A 86 1.30 10.72 13.38
CA THR A 86 1.04 12.04 14.00
C THR A 86 1.96 12.19 15.19
N LEU A 87 2.80 13.22 15.20
CA LEU A 87 3.76 13.48 16.27
C LEU A 87 3.27 14.69 17.07
N ASN A 88 2.86 14.45 18.32
CA ASN A 88 2.26 15.46 19.19
C ASN A 88 3.31 16.19 20.03
N SER A 89 4.40 15.51 20.39
CA SER A 89 5.58 16.10 21.02
C SER A 89 6.86 15.52 20.45
N GLY A 90 7.92 16.34 20.41
CA GLY A 90 9.22 15.92 19.88
C GLY A 90 9.80 14.75 20.68
N GLY A 91 10.13 13.67 19.99
CA GLY A 91 10.86 12.52 20.54
C GLY A 91 12.19 12.33 19.80
N GLY A 92 13.29 12.11 20.52
CA GLY A 92 14.60 11.87 19.93
C GLY A 92 14.71 10.53 19.19
N ASN A 93 13.82 9.57 19.49
CA ASN A 93 13.71 8.30 18.77
C ASN A 93 12.26 8.03 18.37
N ILE A 94 12.01 7.91 17.06
CA ILE A 94 10.71 7.61 16.47
C ILE A 94 10.93 6.58 15.37
N GLN A 95 10.26 5.44 15.46
CA GLN A 95 10.46 4.31 14.55
C GLN A 95 9.12 3.74 14.11
N LEU A 96 9.00 3.51 12.80
CA LEU A 96 7.98 2.63 12.20
C LEU A 96 8.75 1.50 11.51
N PHE A 97 8.58 0.27 11.96
CA PHE A 97 9.46 -0.82 11.55
C PHE A 97 8.76 -2.18 11.47
N GLN A 98 9.41 -3.11 10.76
CA GLN A 98 9.13 -4.54 10.79
C GLN A 98 10.39 -5.29 11.22
N THR A 99 10.19 -6.42 11.87
CA THR A 99 11.25 -7.34 12.26
C THR A 99 11.12 -8.65 11.48
N GLY A 100 12.16 -9.49 11.53
CA GLY A 100 12.11 -10.82 10.92
C GLY A 100 12.26 -10.84 9.39
N VAL A 101 12.77 -9.77 8.78
CA VAL A 101 13.08 -9.75 7.34
C VAL A 101 14.29 -10.65 7.08
N ALA A 102 14.06 -11.83 6.51
CA ALA A 102 15.11 -12.77 6.14
C ALA A 102 15.79 -12.33 4.84
N LEU A 103 17.11 -12.17 4.89
CA LEU A 103 17.94 -11.82 3.74
C LEU A 103 18.83 -13.01 3.38
N GLU A 104 19.01 -13.25 2.09
CA GLU A 104 19.85 -14.31 1.56
C GLU A 104 21.28 -13.81 1.30
N ALA A 105 22.26 -14.70 1.51
CA ALA A 105 23.65 -14.42 1.23
C ALA A 105 23.87 -14.17 -0.26
N ASN A 106 24.70 -13.18 -0.59
CA ASN A 106 25.05 -12.79 -1.97
C ASN A 106 23.87 -12.29 -2.83
N THR A 107 22.75 -11.93 -2.20
CA THR A 107 21.58 -11.41 -2.91
C THR A 107 21.54 -9.89 -2.82
N ARG A 108 21.33 -9.22 -3.97
CA ARG A 108 21.14 -7.77 -4.02
C ARG A 108 19.68 -7.43 -3.77
N TYR A 109 19.45 -6.57 -2.77
CA TYR A 109 18.13 -6.08 -2.43
C TYR A 109 17.99 -4.60 -2.78
N ARG A 110 16.76 -4.20 -3.14
CA ARG A 110 16.38 -2.79 -3.28
C ARG A 110 15.28 -2.49 -2.28
N LEU A 111 15.53 -1.56 -1.36
CA LEU A 111 14.49 -0.95 -0.54
C LEU A 111 13.91 0.25 -1.27
N SER A 112 12.60 0.41 -1.27
CA SER A 112 11.91 1.54 -1.90
C SER A 112 10.72 1.93 -1.05
N PHE A 113 10.49 3.23 -0.92
CA PHE A 113 9.36 3.78 -0.16
C PHE A 113 8.97 5.12 -0.77
N ALA A 114 7.73 5.53 -0.51
CA ALA A 114 7.24 6.88 -0.77
C ALA A 114 6.78 7.46 0.58
N ALA A 115 7.23 8.67 0.90
CA ALA A 115 6.81 9.38 2.10
C ALA A 115 6.86 10.89 1.84
N TYR A 116 6.05 11.62 2.58
CA TYR A 116 6.11 13.07 2.64
C TYR A 116 5.83 13.53 4.07
N SER A 117 6.29 14.72 4.40
CA SER A 117 6.04 15.37 5.68
C SER A 117 5.24 16.65 5.45
N THR A 118 4.16 16.86 6.19
CA THR A 118 3.36 18.09 6.12
C THR A 118 3.95 19.24 6.92
N ALA A 119 4.84 18.94 7.88
CA ALA A 119 5.51 19.92 8.72
C ALA A 119 6.95 20.24 8.25
N GLY A 120 7.39 19.66 7.12
CA GLY A 120 8.73 19.88 6.56
C GLY A 120 9.86 19.15 7.29
N HIS A 121 9.54 18.18 8.15
CA HIS A 121 10.56 17.35 8.80
C HIS A 121 11.16 16.31 7.85
N ASP A 122 12.46 16.08 7.97
CA ASP A 122 13.18 15.05 7.25
C ASP A 122 12.84 13.65 7.77
N VAL A 123 12.82 12.68 6.86
CA VAL A 123 12.62 11.27 7.16
C VAL A 123 13.84 10.49 6.69
N THR A 124 14.43 9.70 7.58
CA THR A 124 15.52 8.79 7.23
C THR A 124 15.00 7.35 7.19
N VAL A 125 15.38 6.60 6.16
CA VAL A 125 15.05 5.17 6.04
C VAL A 125 16.33 4.34 6.09
N ARG A 126 16.33 3.31 6.94
CA ARG A 126 17.48 2.44 7.18
C ARG A 126 17.04 0.99 7.23
N LEU A 127 17.79 0.12 6.57
CA LEU A 127 17.76 -1.32 6.81
C LEU A 127 18.99 -1.67 7.66
N PHE A 128 18.78 -2.21 8.85
CA PHE A 128 19.88 -2.57 9.75
C PHE A 128 19.54 -3.85 10.52
N LYS A 129 20.58 -4.55 10.99
CA LYS A 129 20.42 -5.71 11.87
C LYS A 129 19.91 -5.20 13.22
N HIS A 130 18.70 -5.56 13.58
CA HIS A 130 18.14 -5.23 14.89
C HIS A 130 18.72 -6.18 15.94
N GLY A 131 19.67 -5.69 16.74
CA GLY A 131 20.34 -6.51 17.75
C GLY A 131 21.42 -5.71 18.48
N SER A 132 21.37 -5.78 19.82
CA SER A 132 22.30 -5.09 20.72
C SER A 132 23.76 -5.17 20.25
N PRO A 133 24.53 -4.07 20.28
CA PRO A 133 24.21 -2.78 20.91
C PRO A 133 23.61 -1.74 19.95
N TYR A 134 22.91 -2.14 18.88
CA TYR A 134 22.28 -1.21 17.94
C TYR A 134 20.83 -1.57 17.60
#